data_AF-A0AA41A2L8-F1
#
_entry.id   AF-A0AA41A2L8-F1
#
_cell.length_a   1.000
_cell.length_b   1.000
_cell.length_c   1.000
_cell.angle_alpha   90.00
_cell.angle_beta   90.00
_cell.angle_gamma   90.00
#
_symmetry.space_group_name_H-M   'P 1'
#
loop_
_entity.id
_entity.type
_entity.pdbx_description
1 polymer ?
#
loop_
_entity_poly.entity_id
_entity_poly.type
_entity_poly.pdbx_seq_one_letter_code
_entity_poly.pdbx_strand_id
1 'polypeptide(L)'
;MFILPLLVAFLPLQDNDVSPTAAEIVVTGERVEKAQKALDQCRAKNCPLRDDILLSLTLADAQFLEGDYRNSRRTLMAAKRRNARFASHYPLEVAALHRATGRLHSLNGKPERALGRGADAVDALRTRYDPVSREVLLQRLSNGDGLVRTHEIEAGLARYADVARAAERAGLLDIQGLAMLRRAMLLTSMAESIWSYRALAERARAAILDNRDPRFLPFRNAVRIMPVREAKGEEVRKAVIDAVMAQLEPDPSPRPNPLLVYQPSLRIEDFHFGLASGTSDPAFVDISFRILPSGETADIHLINLIGPVAPLWTDIVMKAIAQRRYAPMANADGQLRLERTSFVSDVIGGTSPGGGGGINALGSNSDSMMRAADSAPSRMPHRSAQRRLEIMDLTPKLKPDADPEIPPAASMN
;
A
#
# COMPACT_ATOMS: atom_id res chain seq x y z
N MET A 1 50.27 21.74 -58.66
CA MET A 1 50.81 20.60 -59.45
C MET A 1 51.66 19.78 -58.51
N PHE A 2 51.22 18.55 -58.19
CA PHE A 2 51.90 17.47 -57.43
C PHE A 2 52.24 17.72 -55.94
N ILE A 3 52.27 16.78 -54.99
CA ILE A 3 51.74 15.41 -54.74
C ILE A 3 51.95 15.16 -53.21
N LEU A 4 51.07 14.37 -52.56
CA LEU A 4 51.11 13.80 -51.18
C LEU A 4 52.40 12.97 -50.87
N PRO A 5 52.77 12.54 -49.63
CA PRO A 5 51.94 11.79 -48.66
C PRO A 5 52.16 12.09 -47.15
N LEU A 6 51.13 11.98 -46.30
CA LEU A 6 50.76 10.83 -45.45
C LEU A 6 51.81 10.40 -44.39
N LEU A 7 51.58 10.78 -43.13
CA LEU A 7 51.92 9.97 -41.97
C LEU A 7 50.80 10.09 -40.93
N VAL A 8 50.06 9.01 -40.74
CA VAL A 8 49.03 8.86 -39.71
C VAL A 8 49.72 8.35 -38.45
N ALA A 9 49.73 9.15 -37.39
CA ALA A 9 50.04 8.69 -36.04
C ALA A 9 48.70 8.48 -35.30
N PHE A 10 48.38 7.20 -35.06
CA PHE A 10 47.32 6.79 -34.14
C PHE A 10 47.72 7.20 -32.72
N LEU A 11 47.07 8.22 -32.16
CA LEU A 11 47.02 8.43 -30.71
C LEU A 11 45.79 7.69 -30.18
N PRO A 12 45.91 6.90 -29.10
CA PRO A 12 44.76 6.26 -28.49
C PRO A 12 43.82 7.33 -27.93
N LEU A 13 42.56 7.27 -28.36
CA LEU A 13 41.44 7.87 -27.64
C LEU A 13 41.49 7.32 -26.21
N GLN A 14 41.82 8.18 -25.26
CA GLN A 14 41.44 7.93 -23.87
C GLN A 14 39.92 7.96 -23.84
N ASP A 15 39.31 6.78 -23.88
CA ASP A 15 37.97 6.59 -23.32
C ASP A 15 38.06 7.06 -21.87
N ASN A 16 37.49 8.23 -21.61
CA ASN A 16 37.05 8.54 -20.27
C ASN A 16 35.87 7.61 -20.01
N ASP A 17 36.19 6.40 -19.54
CA ASP A 17 35.28 5.47 -18.88
C ASP A 17 34.75 6.17 -17.61
N VAL A 18 33.84 7.11 -17.80
CA VAL A 18 32.84 7.44 -16.79
C VAL A 18 31.81 6.33 -16.88
N SER A 19 32.15 5.17 -16.32
CA SER A 19 31.12 4.27 -15.82
C SER A 19 30.22 5.13 -14.93
N PRO A 20 28.91 5.26 -15.24
CA PRO A 20 28.00 5.89 -14.30
C PRO A 20 27.96 4.96 -13.10
N THR A 21 28.74 5.30 -12.08
CA THR A 21 28.69 4.65 -10.78
C THR A 21 27.23 4.63 -10.38
N ALA A 22 26.68 3.42 -10.21
CA ALA A 22 25.37 3.18 -9.64
C ALA A 22 25.20 4.17 -8.47
N ALA A 23 24.30 5.15 -8.64
CA ALA A 23 24.04 6.12 -7.61
C ALA A 23 23.75 5.33 -6.33
N GLU A 24 24.57 5.47 -5.31
CA GLU A 24 24.43 4.73 -4.06
C GLU A 24 23.08 5.13 -3.45
N ILE A 25 22.10 4.23 -3.54
CA ILE A 25 20.79 4.44 -2.97
C ILE A 25 20.88 4.11 -1.48
N VAL A 26 21.16 5.13 -0.68
CA VAL A 26 21.12 5.00 0.78
C VAL A 26 19.66 5.00 1.23
N VAL A 27 19.13 3.81 1.51
CA VAL A 27 17.83 3.66 2.17
C VAL A 27 18.00 4.00 3.65
N THR A 28 17.59 5.21 4.04
CA THR A 28 17.64 5.63 5.45
C THR A 28 16.45 5.06 6.21
N GLY A 29 16.60 3.85 6.76
CA GLY A 29 15.77 3.30 7.82
C GLY A 29 16.53 3.26 9.15
N GLU A 30 15.81 3.30 10.27
CA GLU A 30 16.49 3.01 11.55
C GLU A 30 16.88 1.53 11.58
N ARG A 31 18.16 1.23 11.77
CA ARG A 31 18.66 -0.15 11.88
C ARG A 31 17.95 -0.89 13.01
N VAL A 32 17.60 -2.16 12.80
CA VAL A 32 16.87 -2.96 13.79
C VAL A 32 17.58 -2.99 15.14
N GLU A 33 18.91 -3.08 15.18
CA GLU A 33 19.67 -3.09 16.44
C GLU A 33 19.54 -1.76 17.18
N LYS A 34 19.54 -0.64 16.46
CA LYS A 34 19.41 0.71 17.04
C LYS A 34 17.99 0.89 17.60
N ALA A 35 16.97 0.52 16.84
CA ALA A 35 15.58 0.58 17.28
C ALA A 35 15.32 -0.31 18.51
N GLN A 36 15.87 -1.53 18.50
CA GLN A 36 15.74 -2.48 19.62
C GLN A 36 16.42 -1.93 20.87
N LYS A 37 17.66 -1.44 20.75
CA LYS A 37 18.39 -0.82 21.85
C LYS A 37 17.64 0.38 22.44
N ALA A 38 17.08 1.24 21.60
CA ALA A 38 16.31 2.40 22.06
C ALA A 38 15.07 1.96 22.86
N LEU A 39 14.33 0.97 22.38
CA LEU A 39 13.17 0.43 23.07
C LEU A 39 13.53 -0.23 24.42
N ASP A 40 14.59 -1.03 24.45
CA ASP A 40 15.04 -1.71 25.67
C ASP A 40 15.55 -0.72 26.72
N GLN A 41 16.31 0.29 26.30
CA GLN A 41 16.76 1.38 27.18
C GLN A 41 15.59 2.17 27.77
N CYS A 42 14.57 2.47 26.96
CA CYS A 42 13.37 3.14 27.46
C CYS A 42 12.67 2.28 28.52
N ARG A 43 12.49 0.98 28.25
CA ARG A 43 11.83 0.05 29.18
C ARG A 43 12.59 -0.14 30.49
N ALA A 44 13.93 -0.22 30.42
CA ALA A 44 14.77 -0.28 31.62
C ALA A 44 14.61 0.96 32.53
N LYS A 45 14.15 2.09 31.98
CA LYS A 45 13.93 3.36 32.67
C LYS A 45 12.45 3.69 32.88
N ASN A 46 11.56 2.68 32.96
CA ASN A 46 10.11 2.89 33.11
C ASN A 46 9.51 3.75 31.99
N CYS A 47 9.70 3.31 30.75
CA CYS A 47 9.27 3.98 29.53
C CYS A 47 7.87 4.63 29.63
N PRO A 48 7.72 5.93 29.34
CA PRO A 48 6.40 6.55 29.19
C PRO A 48 5.55 5.78 28.17
N LEU A 49 4.23 5.71 28.43
CA LEU A 49 3.31 4.90 27.61
C LEU A 49 3.36 5.27 26.13
N ARG A 50 3.37 6.57 25.83
CA ARG A 50 3.49 7.09 24.46
C ARG A 50 4.78 6.60 23.80
N ASP A 51 5.89 6.68 24.52
CA ASP A 51 7.21 6.30 24.00
C ASP A 51 7.34 4.78 23.79
N ASP A 52 6.76 3.94 24.65
CA ASP A 52 6.73 2.48 24.41
C ASP A 52 5.96 2.14 23.13
N ILE A 53 4.88 2.86 22.81
CA ILE A 53 4.15 2.67 21.55
C ILE A 53 5.01 3.10 20.36
N LEU A 54 5.55 4.33 20.38
CA LEU A 54 6.32 4.89 19.26
C LEU A 54 7.60 4.09 18.98
N LEU A 55 8.35 3.72 20.03
CA LEU A 55 9.55 2.91 19.89
C LEU A 55 9.23 1.48 19.46
N SER A 56 8.12 0.90 19.91
CA SER A 56 7.68 -0.42 19.42
C SER A 56 7.24 -0.39 17.97
N LEU A 57 6.57 0.68 17.52
CA LEU A 57 6.23 0.88 16.10
C LEU A 57 7.50 1.02 15.26
N THR A 58 8.45 1.84 15.70
CA THR A 58 9.74 2.05 15.02
C THR A 58 10.51 0.74 14.86
N LEU A 59 10.62 -0.06 15.92
CA LEU A 59 11.26 -1.37 15.86
C LEU A 59 10.51 -2.33 14.91
N ALA A 60 9.18 -2.35 14.97
CA ALA A 60 8.38 -3.21 14.11
C ALA A 60 8.50 -2.81 12.63
N ASP A 61 8.59 -1.52 12.32
CA ASP A 61 8.79 -1.01 10.96
C ASP A 61 10.20 -1.36 10.46
N ALA A 62 11.25 -1.20 11.29
CA ALA A 62 12.61 -1.63 10.95
C ALA A 62 12.68 -3.14 10.64
N GLN A 63 12.11 -3.96 11.53
CA GLN A 63 12.00 -5.41 11.32
C GLN A 63 11.24 -5.75 10.04
N PHE A 64 10.17 -5.01 9.74
CA PHE A 64 9.40 -5.20 8.53
C PHE A 64 10.22 -4.84 7.28
N LEU A 65 10.93 -3.71 7.27
CA LEU A 65 11.74 -3.28 6.13
C LEU A 65 12.88 -4.26 5.82
N GLU A 66 13.44 -4.93 6.82
CA GLU A 66 14.46 -5.99 6.64
C GLU A 66 13.86 -7.36 6.23
N GLY A 67 12.54 -7.49 6.18
CA GLY A 67 11.87 -8.75 5.83
C GLY A 67 11.54 -9.65 7.02
N ASP A 68 11.86 -9.25 8.24
CA ASP A 68 11.54 -9.99 9.48
C ASP A 68 10.08 -9.74 9.93
N TYR A 69 9.15 -10.20 9.11
CA TYR A 69 7.72 -10.01 9.35
C TYR A 69 7.25 -10.74 10.61
N ARG A 70 7.94 -11.83 10.99
CA ARG A 70 7.64 -12.62 12.18
C ARG A 70 7.93 -11.81 13.44
N ASN A 71 9.12 -11.22 13.57
CA ASN A 71 9.44 -10.40 14.73
C ASN A 71 8.70 -9.08 14.70
N SER A 72 8.52 -8.44 13.53
CA SER A 72 7.67 -7.24 13.41
C SER A 72 6.27 -7.50 14.00
N ARG A 73 5.65 -8.62 13.63
CA ARG A 73 4.35 -9.04 14.20
C ARG A 73 4.42 -9.28 15.70
N ARG A 74 5.46 -9.97 16.18
CA ARG A 74 5.65 -10.25 17.61
C ARG A 74 5.77 -8.95 18.42
N THR A 75 6.54 -7.99 17.92
CA THR A 75 6.72 -6.64 18.49
C THR A 75 5.39 -5.90 18.58
N LEU A 76 4.64 -5.80 17.48
CA LEU A 76 3.34 -5.11 17.47
C LEU A 76 2.31 -5.76 18.39
N MET A 77 2.23 -7.10 18.43
CA MET A 77 1.29 -7.79 19.31
C MET A 77 1.63 -7.58 20.78
N ALA A 78 2.91 -7.60 21.14
CA ALA A 78 3.36 -7.32 22.50
C ALA A 78 3.04 -5.88 22.90
N ALA A 79 3.33 -4.91 22.03
CA ALA A 79 2.98 -3.50 22.25
C ALA A 79 1.48 -3.31 22.39
N LYS A 80 0.67 -3.92 21.52
CA LYS A 80 -0.79 -3.85 21.59
C LYS A 80 -1.31 -4.36 22.92
N ARG A 81 -0.82 -5.52 23.38
CA ARG A 81 -1.23 -6.11 24.66
C ARG A 81 -0.96 -5.19 25.84
N ARG A 82 0.16 -4.45 25.83
CA ARG A 82 0.50 -3.50 26.90
C ARG A 82 -0.29 -2.20 26.81
N ASN A 83 -0.54 -1.71 25.59
CA ASN A 83 -0.93 -0.31 25.38
C ASN A 83 -2.37 -0.08 24.94
N ALA A 84 -3.08 -1.07 24.40
CA ALA A 84 -4.41 -0.85 23.79
C ALA A 84 -5.45 -0.23 24.74
N ARG A 85 -5.37 -0.52 26.04
CA ARG A 85 -6.27 0.02 27.06
C ARG A 85 -6.11 1.53 27.31
N PHE A 86 -5.01 2.14 26.86
CA PHE A 86 -4.72 3.56 27.09
C PHE A 86 -5.23 4.48 25.97
N ALA A 87 -6.16 3.99 25.14
CA ALA A 87 -6.74 4.77 24.04
C ALA A 87 -7.34 6.12 24.49
N SER A 88 -7.91 6.20 25.69
CA SER A 88 -8.45 7.47 26.23
C SER A 88 -7.40 8.54 26.48
N HIS A 89 -6.14 8.15 26.68
CA HIS A 89 -5.01 9.06 26.93
C HIS A 89 -4.19 9.30 25.67
N TYR A 90 -3.97 8.26 24.86
CA TYR A 90 -3.15 8.29 23.65
C TYR A 90 -3.92 7.71 22.43
N PRO A 91 -5.04 8.34 22.03
CA PRO A 91 -5.93 7.84 20.98
C PRO A 91 -5.24 7.66 19.63
N LEU A 92 -4.36 8.60 19.23
CA LEU A 92 -3.65 8.54 17.95
C LEU A 92 -2.64 7.40 17.90
N GLU A 93 -1.83 7.28 18.95
CA GLU A 93 -0.77 6.29 19.05
C GLU A 93 -1.34 4.87 19.15
N VAL A 94 -2.40 4.68 19.94
CA VAL A 94 -3.11 3.40 20.01
C VAL A 94 -3.77 3.07 18.65
N ALA A 95 -4.41 4.04 17.99
CA ALA A 95 -4.94 3.82 16.65
C ALA A 95 -3.85 3.45 15.63
N ALA A 96 -2.67 4.08 15.68
CA ALA A 96 -1.52 3.74 14.85
C ALA A 96 -1.05 2.29 15.08
N LEU A 97 -1.04 1.85 16.34
CA LEU A 97 -0.71 0.47 16.72
C LEU A 97 -1.72 -0.55 16.15
N HIS A 98 -3.01 -0.23 16.18
CA HIS A 98 -4.04 -1.04 15.55
C HIS A 98 -3.89 -1.05 14.01
N ARG A 99 -3.63 0.09 13.37
CA ARG A 99 -3.37 0.18 11.92
C ARG A 99 -2.17 -0.67 11.49
N ALA A 100 -1.03 -0.53 12.16
CA ALA A 100 0.17 -1.30 11.87
C ALA A 100 -0.08 -2.81 12.01
N THR A 101 -0.78 -3.19 13.09
CA THR A 101 -1.21 -4.58 13.31
C THR A 101 -2.15 -5.09 12.20
N GLY A 102 -3.09 -4.26 11.77
CA GLY A 102 -4.02 -4.56 10.68
C GLY A 102 -3.30 -4.74 9.35
N ARG A 103 -2.34 -3.87 9.02
CA ARG A 103 -1.51 -4.00 7.82
C ARG A 103 -0.76 -5.33 7.78
N LEU A 104 -0.10 -5.72 8.88
CA LEU A 104 0.54 -7.04 8.96
C LEU A 104 -0.46 -8.18 8.83
N HIS A 105 -1.70 -8.06 9.33
CA HIS A 105 -2.72 -9.07 9.09
C HIS A 105 -3.09 -9.18 7.61
N SER A 106 -3.28 -8.06 6.91
CA SER A 106 -3.53 -8.06 5.46
C SER A 106 -2.37 -8.66 4.66
N LEU A 107 -1.12 -8.36 5.04
CA LEU A 107 0.08 -8.93 4.39
C LEU A 107 0.32 -10.41 4.70
N ASN A 108 -0.38 -10.97 5.70
CA ASN A 108 -0.37 -12.39 6.02
C ASN A 108 -1.69 -13.08 5.63
N GLY A 109 -2.48 -12.42 4.76
CA GLY A 109 -3.75 -12.91 4.23
C GLY A 109 -4.81 -13.22 5.26
N LYS A 110 -4.97 -12.30 6.22
CA LYS A 110 -6.03 -12.34 7.23
C LYS A 110 -6.85 -11.05 7.15
N PRO A 111 -7.52 -10.78 6.02
CA PRO A 111 -8.19 -9.51 5.77
C PRO A 111 -9.32 -9.21 6.77
N GLU A 112 -10.01 -10.22 7.30
CA GLU A 112 -11.05 -10.05 8.32
C GLU A 112 -10.45 -9.59 9.66
N ARG A 113 -9.28 -10.13 10.02
CA ARG A 113 -8.54 -9.65 11.20
C ARG A 113 -8.03 -8.23 10.98
N ALA A 114 -7.61 -7.90 9.77
CA ALA A 114 -7.20 -6.55 9.41
C ALA A 114 -8.37 -5.56 9.50
N LEU A 115 -9.56 -5.95 9.02
CA LEU A 115 -10.79 -5.16 9.12
C LEU A 115 -11.16 -4.89 10.59
N GLY A 116 -11.13 -5.92 11.45
CA GLY A 116 -11.35 -5.77 12.88
C GLY A 116 -10.36 -4.81 13.54
N ARG A 117 -9.07 -4.86 13.19
CA ARG A 117 -8.08 -3.89 13.67
C ARG A 117 -8.34 -2.47 13.14
N GLY A 118 -8.85 -2.36 11.92
CA GLY A 118 -9.29 -1.09 11.38
C GLY A 118 -10.45 -0.49 12.18
N ALA A 119 -11.37 -1.31 12.69
CA ALA A 119 -12.46 -0.89 13.57
C ALA A 119 -11.94 -0.48 14.96
N ASP A 120 -11.08 -1.28 15.58
CA ASP A 120 -10.44 -0.93 16.86
C ASP A 120 -9.73 0.44 16.79
N ALA A 121 -9.09 0.76 15.65
CA ALA A 121 -8.46 2.06 15.43
C ALA A 121 -9.48 3.21 15.36
N VAL A 122 -10.67 2.99 14.79
CA VAL A 122 -11.76 3.99 14.83
C VAL A 122 -12.20 4.21 16.28
N ASP A 123 -12.39 3.13 17.03
CA ASP A 123 -12.85 3.20 18.42
C ASP A 123 -11.83 3.90 19.32
N ALA A 124 -10.54 3.61 19.13
CA ALA A 124 -9.46 4.29 19.83
C ALA A 124 -9.49 5.80 19.60
N LEU A 125 -9.67 6.26 18.36
CA LEU A 125 -9.75 7.68 18.03
C LEU A 125 -11.00 8.33 18.66
N ARG A 126 -12.15 7.67 18.59
CA ARG A 126 -13.43 8.19 19.11
C ARG A 126 -13.46 8.37 20.63
N THR A 127 -12.49 7.84 21.37
CA THR A 127 -12.38 8.11 22.80
C THR A 127 -12.15 9.59 23.12
N ARG A 128 -11.58 10.37 22.18
CA ARG A 128 -11.26 11.80 22.38
C ARG A 128 -11.47 12.70 21.16
N TYR A 129 -11.52 12.14 19.96
CA TYR A 129 -11.73 12.90 18.72
C TYR A 129 -13.20 12.96 18.33
N ASP A 130 -13.59 14.08 17.74
CA ASP A 130 -14.91 14.25 17.15
C ASP A 130 -15.15 13.20 16.02
N PRO A 131 -16.36 12.60 15.90
CA PRO A 131 -16.66 11.62 14.87
C PRO A 131 -16.47 12.07 13.41
N VAL A 132 -16.44 13.38 13.15
CA VAL A 132 -16.16 13.99 11.83
C VAL A 132 -14.79 14.67 11.75
N SER A 133 -13.94 14.48 12.76
CA SER A 133 -12.53 14.87 12.68
C SER A 133 -11.79 14.18 11.52
N ARG A 134 -10.71 14.82 11.05
CA ARG A 134 -9.85 14.31 9.98
C ARG A 134 -9.37 12.89 10.27
N GLU A 135 -8.90 12.64 11.49
CA GLU A 135 -8.31 11.38 11.93
C GLU A 135 -9.34 10.24 11.86
N VAL A 136 -10.55 10.50 12.36
CA VAL A 136 -11.64 9.52 12.38
C VAL A 136 -12.15 9.24 10.97
N LEU A 137 -12.35 10.28 10.14
CA LEU A 137 -12.84 10.10 8.77
C LEU A 137 -11.85 9.36 7.88
N LEU A 138 -10.55 9.67 7.96
CA LEU A 138 -9.51 8.93 7.25
C LEU A 138 -9.47 7.46 7.69
N GLN A 139 -9.61 7.18 9.00
CA GLN A 139 -9.63 5.81 9.49
C GLN A 139 -10.88 5.05 9.04
N ARG A 140 -12.05 5.70 9.05
CA ARG A 140 -13.31 5.13 8.53
C ARG A 140 -13.23 4.83 7.04
N LEU A 141 -12.51 5.66 6.28
CA LEU A 141 -12.27 5.43 4.86
C LEU A 141 -11.38 4.21 4.63
N SER A 142 -10.29 4.06 5.40
CA SER A 142 -9.44 2.87 5.36
C SER A 142 -10.18 1.58 5.75
N ASN A 143 -11.11 1.68 6.71
CA ASN A 143 -12.00 0.58 7.08
C ASN A 143 -12.97 0.22 5.92
N GLY A 144 -13.42 1.22 5.15
CA GLY A 144 -14.14 1.01 3.88
C GLY A 144 -13.36 0.16 2.88
N ASP A 145 -12.06 0.42 2.71
CA ASP A 145 -11.21 -0.44 1.86
C ASP A 145 -11.13 -1.88 2.42
N GLY A 146 -11.17 -2.03 3.74
CA GLY A 146 -11.21 -3.34 4.41
C GLY A 146 -12.46 -4.14 4.05
N LEU A 147 -13.63 -3.49 4.08
CA LEU A 147 -14.90 -4.11 3.68
C LEU A 147 -14.88 -4.59 2.23
N VAL A 148 -14.35 -3.76 1.31
CA VAL A 148 -14.22 -4.13 -0.09
C VAL A 148 -13.29 -5.34 -0.25
N ARG A 149 -12.16 -5.36 0.48
CA ARG A 149 -11.22 -6.50 0.46
C ARG A 149 -11.80 -7.79 1.04
N THR A 150 -12.79 -7.72 1.94
CA THR A 150 -13.50 -8.90 2.47
C THR A 150 -14.78 -9.21 1.68
N HIS A 151 -14.90 -8.68 0.44
CA HIS A 151 -16.04 -8.86 -0.46
C HIS A 151 -17.36 -8.25 0.02
N GLU A 152 -17.34 -7.37 1.02
CA GLU A 152 -18.50 -6.59 1.47
C GLU A 152 -18.64 -5.30 0.64
N ILE A 153 -18.82 -5.45 -0.67
CA ILE A 153 -18.76 -4.35 -1.65
C ILE A 153 -19.78 -3.25 -1.34
N GLU A 154 -21.04 -3.60 -1.06
CA GLU A 154 -22.09 -2.63 -0.76
C GLU A 154 -21.80 -1.85 0.54
N ALA A 155 -21.30 -2.53 1.57
CA ALA A 155 -20.90 -1.89 2.82
C ALA A 155 -19.72 -0.93 2.60
N GLY A 156 -18.76 -1.30 1.75
CA GLY A 156 -17.65 -0.44 1.32
C GLY A 156 -18.15 0.81 0.57
N LEU A 157 -19.03 0.65 -0.41
CA LEU A 157 -19.64 1.75 -1.16
C LEU A 157 -20.42 2.70 -0.26
N ALA A 158 -21.23 2.15 0.66
CA ALA A 158 -21.95 2.93 1.66
C ALA A 158 -20.99 3.71 2.56
N ARG A 159 -19.90 3.08 3.01
CA ARG A 159 -18.88 3.71 3.85
C ARG A 159 -18.19 4.88 3.14
N TYR A 160 -17.85 4.73 1.86
CA TYR A 160 -17.26 5.83 1.08
C TYR A 160 -18.23 7.00 0.93
N ALA A 161 -19.50 6.72 0.64
CA ALA A 161 -20.53 7.76 0.53
C ALA A 161 -20.77 8.48 1.86
N ASP A 162 -20.79 7.76 2.98
CA ASP A 162 -20.91 8.33 4.32
C ASP A 162 -19.74 9.25 4.68
N VAL A 163 -18.50 8.80 4.41
CA VAL A 163 -17.31 9.61 4.67
C VAL A 163 -17.31 10.86 3.80
N ALA A 164 -17.68 10.76 2.51
CA ALA A 164 -17.76 11.91 1.62
C ALA A 164 -18.73 12.97 2.16
N ARG A 165 -19.95 12.57 2.54
CA ARG A 165 -20.96 13.48 3.13
C ARG A 165 -20.53 14.09 4.46
N ALA A 166 -19.86 13.30 5.32
CA ALA A 166 -19.39 13.79 6.60
C ALA A 166 -18.24 14.79 6.44
N ALA A 167 -17.30 14.50 5.53
CA ALA A 167 -16.18 15.38 5.20
C ALA A 167 -16.64 16.70 4.58
N GLU A 168 -17.64 16.65 3.68
CA GLU A 168 -18.26 17.84 3.10
C GLU A 168 -18.84 18.77 4.18
N ARG A 169 -19.66 18.22 5.10
CA ARG A 169 -20.23 18.99 6.22
C ARG A 169 -19.17 19.58 7.15
N ALA A 170 -18.01 18.93 7.26
CA ALA A 170 -16.88 19.38 8.07
C ALA A 170 -15.91 20.31 7.29
N GLY A 171 -16.16 20.61 6.01
CA GLY A 171 -15.27 21.42 5.18
C GLY A 171 -13.94 20.73 4.80
N LEU A 172 -13.84 19.41 4.99
CA LEU A 172 -12.64 18.60 4.74
C LEU A 172 -12.63 18.08 3.30
N LEU A 173 -12.48 18.99 2.33
CA LEU A 173 -12.64 18.67 0.90
C LEU A 173 -11.63 17.65 0.37
N ASP A 174 -10.43 17.56 0.96
CA ASP A 174 -9.44 16.55 0.59
C ASP A 174 -9.90 15.14 0.95
N ILE A 175 -10.54 14.97 2.11
CA ILE A 175 -11.14 13.69 2.52
C ILE A 175 -12.39 13.39 1.70
N GLN A 176 -13.22 14.41 1.42
CA GLN A 176 -14.39 14.26 0.56
C GLN A 176 -14.00 13.74 -0.82
N GLY A 177 -13.06 14.42 -1.48
CA GLY A 177 -12.58 14.05 -2.80
C GLY A 177 -11.93 12.68 -2.82
N LEU A 178 -11.14 12.32 -1.79
CA LEU A 178 -10.56 10.98 -1.68
C LEU A 178 -11.64 9.88 -1.55
N ALA A 179 -12.68 10.13 -0.73
CA ALA A 179 -13.78 9.19 -0.56
C ALA A 179 -14.60 9.02 -1.85
N MET A 180 -14.89 10.13 -2.54
CA MET A 180 -15.56 10.12 -3.84
C MET A 180 -14.74 9.36 -4.88
N LEU A 181 -13.43 9.60 -4.94
CA LEU A 181 -12.52 8.92 -5.87
C LEU A 181 -12.52 7.41 -5.63
N ARG A 182 -12.37 6.95 -4.39
CA ARG A 182 -12.41 5.51 -4.06
C ARG A 182 -13.73 4.86 -4.47
N ARG A 183 -14.86 5.56 -4.26
CA ARG A 183 -16.17 5.11 -4.73
C ARG A 183 -16.24 5.02 -6.26
N ALA A 184 -15.78 6.04 -6.97
CA ALA A 184 -15.77 6.05 -8.43
C ALA A 184 -14.89 4.93 -9.00
N MET A 185 -13.70 4.71 -8.44
CA MET A 185 -12.80 3.61 -8.81
C MET A 185 -13.48 2.23 -8.65
N LEU A 186 -14.11 1.98 -7.50
CA LEU A 186 -14.79 0.71 -7.24
C LEU A 186 -15.96 0.49 -8.20
N LEU A 187 -16.83 1.50 -8.37
CA LEU A 187 -17.97 1.41 -9.29
C LEU A 187 -17.52 1.18 -10.74
N THR A 188 -16.44 1.82 -11.16
CA THR A 188 -15.84 1.65 -12.49
C THR A 188 -15.36 0.22 -12.69
N SER A 189 -14.62 -0.33 -11.72
CA SER A 189 -14.17 -1.73 -11.76
C SER A 189 -15.35 -2.71 -11.81
N MET A 190 -16.42 -2.45 -11.05
CA MET A 190 -17.64 -3.29 -11.09
C MET A 190 -18.36 -3.20 -12.44
N ALA A 191 -18.38 -2.01 -13.06
CA ALA A 191 -19.03 -1.75 -14.34
C ALA A 191 -18.39 -2.48 -15.53
N GLU A 192 -17.13 -2.91 -15.41
CA GLU A 192 -16.44 -3.74 -16.41
C GLU A 192 -17.13 -5.10 -16.58
N SER A 193 -17.65 -5.67 -15.49
CA SER A 193 -18.26 -7.01 -15.48
C SER A 193 -19.77 -6.99 -15.29
N ILE A 194 -20.32 -5.97 -14.63
CA ILE A 194 -21.72 -5.91 -14.22
C ILE A 194 -22.37 -4.64 -14.77
N TRP A 195 -23.21 -4.81 -15.79
CA TRP A 195 -23.84 -3.70 -16.52
C TRP A 195 -24.58 -2.69 -15.62
N SER A 196 -25.26 -3.17 -14.57
CA SER A 196 -26.04 -2.31 -13.66
C SER A 196 -25.21 -1.25 -12.94
N TYR A 197 -23.89 -1.42 -12.85
CA TYR A 197 -22.98 -0.46 -12.23
C TYR A 197 -22.55 0.69 -13.15
N ARG A 198 -22.75 0.59 -14.47
CA ARG A 198 -22.27 1.61 -15.43
C ARG A 198 -22.82 3.00 -15.14
N ALA A 199 -24.14 3.12 -14.98
CA ALA A 199 -24.78 4.40 -14.66
C ALA A 199 -24.38 4.96 -13.29
N LEU A 200 -23.98 4.10 -12.34
CA LEU A 200 -23.46 4.53 -11.05
C LEU A 200 -22.01 5.03 -11.16
N ALA A 201 -21.18 4.33 -11.93
CA ALA A 201 -19.80 4.71 -12.22
C ALA A 201 -19.75 6.08 -12.92
N GLU A 202 -20.53 6.28 -13.98
CA GLU A 202 -20.56 7.57 -14.70
C GLU A 202 -20.97 8.72 -13.80
N ARG A 203 -22.04 8.55 -13.00
CA ARG A 203 -22.47 9.58 -12.05
C ARG A 203 -21.40 9.88 -11.00
N ALA A 204 -20.68 8.87 -10.53
CA ALA A 204 -19.62 9.06 -9.55
C ALA A 204 -18.41 9.79 -10.15
N ARG A 205 -18.04 9.52 -11.41
CA ARG A 205 -16.99 10.24 -12.14
C ARG A 205 -17.38 11.68 -12.42
N ALA A 206 -18.58 11.91 -12.95
CA ALA A 206 -19.11 13.24 -13.25
C ALA A 206 -19.13 14.12 -12.00
N ALA A 207 -19.60 13.60 -10.85
CA ALA A 207 -19.63 14.36 -9.59
C ALA A 207 -18.25 14.88 -9.14
N ILE A 208 -17.15 14.20 -9.50
CA ILE A 208 -15.79 14.68 -9.22
C ILE A 208 -15.35 15.71 -10.26
N LEU A 209 -15.58 15.41 -11.55
CA LEU A 209 -15.18 16.28 -12.67
C LEU A 209 -15.89 17.63 -12.66
N ASP A 210 -17.15 17.66 -12.23
CA ASP A 210 -17.98 18.87 -12.16
C ASP A 210 -17.63 19.77 -10.97
N ASN A 211 -16.89 19.24 -9.97
CA ASN A 211 -16.47 20.02 -8.82
C ASN A 211 -15.32 20.96 -9.19
N ARG A 212 -15.58 22.27 -9.18
CA ARG A 212 -14.62 23.32 -9.57
C ARG A 212 -13.75 23.86 -8.44
N ASP A 213 -13.91 23.36 -7.20
CA ASP A 213 -12.99 23.76 -6.12
C ASP A 213 -11.55 23.39 -6.52
N PRO A 214 -10.57 24.30 -6.38
CA PRO A 214 -9.17 24.01 -6.72
C PRO A 214 -8.61 22.79 -5.97
N ARG A 215 -9.07 22.54 -4.74
CA ARG A 215 -8.64 21.37 -3.93
C ARG A 215 -9.12 20.04 -4.52
N PHE A 216 -10.10 20.06 -5.44
CA PHE A 216 -10.54 18.87 -6.16
C PHE A 216 -9.66 18.50 -7.37
N LEU A 217 -8.72 19.36 -7.76
CA LEU A 217 -7.83 19.15 -8.90
C LEU A 217 -7.15 17.76 -8.92
N PRO A 218 -6.56 17.25 -7.80
CA PRO A 218 -5.93 15.94 -7.81
C PRO A 218 -6.92 14.82 -8.12
N PHE A 219 -8.17 14.93 -7.65
CA PHE A 219 -9.20 13.92 -7.86
C PHE A 219 -9.78 13.98 -9.27
N ARG A 220 -9.94 15.19 -9.86
CA ARG A 220 -10.34 15.33 -11.27
C ARG A 220 -9.32 14.68 -12.19
N ASN A 221 -8.02 14.96 -11.98
CA ASN A 221 -6.96 14.30 -12.75
C ASN A 221 -6.94 12.78 -12.51
N ALA A 222 -7.18 12.32 -11.29
CA ALA A 222 -7.29 10.88 -11.00
C ALA A 222 -8.50 10.20 -11.70
N VAL A 223 -9.60 10.93 -11.92
CA VAL A 223 -10.73 10.41 -12.72
C VAL A 223 -10.39 10.37 -14.21
N ARG A 224 -9.69 11.40 -14.73
CA ARG A 224 -9.26 11.45 -16.13
C ARG A 224 -8.35 10.30 -16.54
N ILE A 225 -7.56 9.75 -15.62
CA ILE A 225 -6.70 8.60 -15.92
C ILE A 225 -7.44 7.25 -15.92
N MET A 226 -8.68 7.17 -15.41
CA MET A 226 -9.42 5.90 -15.32
C MET A 226 -9.59 5.17 -16.66
N PRO A 227 -9.91 5.83 -17.79
CA PRO A 227 -10.06 5.16 -19.08
C PRO A 227 -8.81 4.42 -19.54
N VAL A 228 -7.60 4.80 -19.09
CA VAL A 228 -6.35 4.11 -19.42
C VAL A 228 -6.40 2.65 -18.99
N ARG A 229 -7.03 2.35 -17.84
CA ARG A 229 -7.18 0.98 -17.33
C ARG A 229 -8.18 0.14 -18.11
N GLU A 230 -9.18 0.80 -18.70
CA GLU A 230 -10.25 0.18 -19.49
C GLU A 230 -9.81 -0.10 -20.93
N ALA A 231 -8.75 0.56 -21.41
CA ALA A 231 -8.25 0.45 -22.77
C ALA A 231 -7.68 -0.95 -23.08
N LYS A 232 -8.23 -1.60 -24.11
CA LYS A 232 -7.84 -2.94 -24.57
C LYS A 232 -6.98 -2.86 -25.84
N GLY A 233 -5.84 -3.53 -25.82
CA GLY A 233 -4.86 -3.51 -26.91
C GLY A 233 -3.84 -2.38 -26.79
N GLU A 234 -2.62 -2.61 -27.28
CA GLU A 234 -1.49 -1.70 -27.11
C GLU A 234 -1.71 -0.35 -27.79
N GLU A 235 -2.08 -0.36 -29.08
CA GLU A 235 -2.27 0.87 -29.86
C GLU A 235 -3.40 1.74 -29.32
N VAL A 236 -4.53 1.13 -28.96
CA VAL A 236 -5.67 1.82 -28.34
C VAL A 236 -5.23 2.43 -27.01
N ARG A 237 -4.49 1.68 -26.19
CA ARG A 237 -4.00 2.17 -24.90
C ARG A 237 -3.05 3.35 -25.07
N LYS A 238 -2.12 3.28 -26.02
CA LYS A 238 -1.21 4.39 -26.32
C LYS A 238 -1.99 5.65 -26.69
N ALA A 239 -2.96 5.53 -27.60
CA ALA A 239 -3.81 6.65 -27.97
C ALA A 239 -4.63 7.22 -26.79
N VAL A 240 -5.14 6.35 -25.90
CA VAL A 240 -5.85 6.77 -24.69
C VAL A 240 -4.90 7.47 -23.70
N ILE A 241 -3.67 6.99 -23.52
CA ILE A 241 -2.66 7.65 -22.68
C ILE A 241 -2.39 9.06 -23.22
N ASP A 242 -2.13 9.21 -24.51
CA ASP A 242 -1.86 10.51 -25.14
C ASP A 242 -3.05 11.48 -24.96
N ALA A 243 -4.27 10.98 -25.18
CA ALA A 243 -5.49 11.76 -24.98
C ALA A 243 -5.69 12.20 -23.52
N VAL A 244 -5.44 11.30 -22.57
CA VAL A 244 -5.53 11.59 -21.13
C VAL A 244 -4.49 12.62 -20.72
N MET A 245 -3.24 12.48 -21.17
CA MET A 245 -2.16 13.41 -20.88
C MET A 245 -2.50 14.84 -21.35
N ALA A 246 -3.12 14.97 -22.53
CA ALA A 246 -3.59 16.26 -23.05
C ALA A 246 -4.75 16.87 -22.24
N GLN A 247 -5.51 16.06 -21.49
CA GLN A 247 -6.65 16.50 -20.68
C GLN A 247 -6.30 16.75 -19.21
N LEU A 248 -5.10 16.36 -18.76
CA LEU A 248 -4.68 16.61 -17.38
C LEU A 248 -4.63 18.12 -17.13
N GLU A 249 -5.33 18.56 -16.09
CA GLU A 249 -5.23 19.95 -15.66
C GLU A 249 -3.84 20.17 -15.03
N PRO A 250 -3.13 21.25 -15.41
CA PRO A 250 -1.83 21.55 -14.82
C PRO A 250 -1.97 21.80 -13.32
N ASP A 251 -1.08 21.21 -12.54
CA ASP A 251 -1.02 21.48 -11.10
C ASP A 251 0.08 22.52 -10.82
N PRO A 252 -0.27 23.72 -10.35
CA PRO A 252 0.72 24.75 -10.02
C PRO A 252 1.50 24.40 -8.74
N SER A 253 1.08 23.38 -7.99
CA SER A 253 1.71 23.00 -6.72
C SER A 253 2.87 22.05 -6.99
N PRO A 254 4.05 22.28 -6.37
CA PRO A 254 5.14 21.30 -6.40
C PRO A 254 4.65 19.97 -5.81
N ARG A 255 4.47 18.95 -6.65
CA ARG A 255 4.10 17.62 -6.17
C ARG A 255 5.36 16.92 -5.67
N PRO A 256 5.37 16.40 -4.43
CA PRO A 256 6.50 15.61 -3.95
C PRO A 256 6.62 14.28 -4.71
N ASN A 257 5.53 13.81 -5.34
CA ASN A 257 5.49 12.58 -6.11
C ASN A 257 4.83 12.82 -7.48
N PRO A 258 5.39 12.28 -8.58
CA PRO A 258 4.84 12.45 -9.91
C PRO A 258 3.52 11.67 -10.04
N LEU A 259 2.60 12.19 -10.84
CA LEU A 259 1.32 11.51 -11.10
C LEU A 259 1.55 10.30 -12.01
N LEU A 260 1.36 9.08 -11.48
CA LEU A 260 1.34 7.88 -12.31
C LEU A 260 0.06 7.85 -13.15
N VAL A 261 0.21 7.90 -14.47
CA VAL A 261 -0.89 7.88 -15.45
C VAL A 261 -1.17 6.46 -15.91
N TYR A 262 -0.12 5.69 -16.15
CA TYR A 262 -0.23 4.31 -16.60
C TYR A 262 0.79 3.40 -15.92
N GLN A 263 0.34 2.21 -15.55
CA GLN A 263 1.19 1.06 -15.30
C GLN A 263 0.53 -0.17 -15.93
N PRO A 264 1.31 -1.07 -16.55
CA PRO A 264 0.77 -2.36 -16.97
C PRO A 264 0.28 -3.15 -15.76
N SER A 265 -0.81 -3.88 -15.93
CA SER A 265 -1.34 -4.77 -14.90
C SER A 265 -0.37 -5.92 -14.68
N LEU A 266 0.09 -6.08 -13.45
CA LEU A 266 0.79 -7.29 -12.99
C LEU A 266 -0.26 -8.29 -12.55
N ARG A 267 -0.53 -9.32 -13.35
CA ARG A 267 -1.56 -10.31 -13.04
C ARG A 267 -0.96 -11.52 -12.34
N ILE A 268 -1.70 -12.11 -11.40
CA ILE A 268 -1.29 -13.35 -10.71
C ILE A 268 -1.00 -14.47 -11.71
N GLU A 269 -1.75 -14.49 -12.82
CA GLU A 269 -1.57 -15.42 -13.93
C GLU A 269 -0.24 -15.23 -14.66
N ASP A 270 0.29 -14.00 -14.74
CA ASP A 270 1.63 -13.75 -15.28
C ASP A 270 2.72 -14.41 -14.40
N PHE A 271 2.34 -14.86 -13.19
CA PHE A 271 3.21 -15.51 -12.20
C PHE A 271 2.90 -17.01 -12.00
N HIS A 272 2.34 -17.71 -13.00
CA HIS A 272 1.95 -19.12 -12.93
C HIS A 272 2.97 -20.05 -12.21
N PHE A 273 2.40 -20.97 -11.41
CA PHE A 273 2.98 -22.09 -10.65
C PHE A 273 4.52 -22.27 -10.70
N GLY A 274 5.19 -21.89 -9.60
CA GLY A 274 6.58 -22.28 -9.32
C GLY A 274 7.53 -21.13 -8.99
N LEU A 275 7.11 -19.87 -9.21
CA LEU A 275 8.00 -18.71 -9.16
C LEU A 275 8.20 -18.10 -7.76
N ALA A 276 7.40 -18.50 -6.78
CA ALA A 276 7.66 -18.27 -5.37
C ALA A 276 7.42 -19.58 -4.65
N SER A 277 8.45 -20.15 -4.01
CA SER A 277 8.32 -21.44 -3.29
C SER A 277 7.13 -21.40 -2.33
N GLY A 278 6.52 -22.55 -2.06
CA GLY A 278 5.40 -22.72 -1.13
C GLY A 278 5.73 -22.41 0.34
N THR A 279 6.79 -21.64 0.61
CA THR A 279 7.21 -21.25 1.94
C THR A 279 6.26 -20.19 2.49
N SER A 280 5.96 -20.30 3.79
CA SER A 280 5.22 -19.29 4.55
C SER A 280 6.04 -18.01 4.81
N ASP A 281 7.28 -17.97 4.31
CA ASP A 281 8.22 -16.87 4.47
C ASP A 281 7.97 -15.78 3.43
N PRO A 282 8.17 -14.50 3.80
CA PRO A 282 7.98 -13.39 2.89
C PRO A 282 8.98 -13.42 1.74
N ALA A 283 8.49 -13.10 0.53
CA ALA A 283 9.32 -12.90 -0.65
C ALA A 283 9.06 -11.52 -1.23
N PHE A 284 10.13 -10.75 -1.45
CA PHE A 284 10.04 -9.42 -2.02
C PHE A 284 11.26 -9.07 -2.89
N VAL A 285 11.06 -8.09 -3.76
CA VAL A 285 12.10 -7.44 -4.56
C VAL A 285 12.02 -5.94 -4.36
N ASP A 286 13.17 -5.32 -4.14
CA ASP A 286 13.32 -3.86 -4.13
C ASP A 286 13.94 -3.42 -5.46
N ILE A 287 13.26 -2.53 -6.18
CA ILE A 287 13.66 -2.04 -7.50
C ILE A 287 13.77 -0.53 -7.44
N SER A 288 14.92 -0.03 -7.85
CA SER A 288 15.12 1.39 -8.10
C SER A 288 14.87 1.73 -9.56
N PHE A 289 14.38 2.93 -9.80
CA PHE A 289 14.20 3.48 -11.15
C PHE A 289 14.16 5.00 -11.10
N ARG A 290 14.49 5.65 -12.22
CA ARG A 290 14.34 7.09 -12.42
C ARG A 290 13.07 7.37 -13.20
N ILE A 291 12.30 8.35 -12.77
CA ILE A 291 11.24 8.97 -13.57
C ILE A 291 11.87 10.17 -14.28
N LEU A 292 11.94 10.14 -15.60
CA LEU A 292 12.49 11.20 -16.44
C LEU A 292 11.57 12.44 -16.44
N PRO A 293 12.08 13.63 -16.85
CA PRO A 293 11.25 14.82 -16.98
C PRO A 293 10.04 14.65 -17.91
N SER A 294 10.19 13.79 -18.93
CA SER A 294 9.12 13.39 -19.86
C SER A 294 8.02 12.57 -19.20
N GLY A 295 8.25 12.01 -18.01
CA GLY A 295 7.37 11.08 -17.33
C GLY A 295 7.60 9.61 -17.70
N GLU A 296 8.58 9.30 -18.55
CA GLU A 296 9.02 7.91 -18.81
C GLU A 296 9.93 7.39 -17.69
N THR A 297 10.10 6.07 -17.60
CA THR A 297 11.00 5.43 -16.63
C THR A 297 12.32 5.00 -17.27
N ALA A 298 13.42 5.13 -16.53
CA ALA A 298 14.77 4.74 -16.92
C ALA A 298 15.56 4.23 -15.70
N ASP A 299 16.82 3.84 -15.90
CA ASP A 299 17.77 3.43 -14.85
C ASP A 299 17.19 2.38 -13.87
N ILE A 300 16.62 1.31 -14.42
CA ILE A 300 15.89 0.31 -13.61
C ILE A 300 16.88 -0.73 -13.07
N HIS A 301 17.06 -0.76 -11.76
CA HIS A 301 18.02 -1.65 -11.10
C HIS A 301 17.39 -2.41 -9.94
N LEU A 302 17.70 -3.71 -9.87
CA LEU A 302 17.43 -4.56 -8.71
C LEU A 302 18.35 -4.15 -7.55
N ILE A 303 17.76 -3.79 -6.41
CA ILE A 303 18.50 -3.39 -5.20
C ILE A 303 18.59 -4.52 -4.19
N ASN A 304 17.47 -5.20 -3.95
CA ASN A 304 17.40 -6.29 -2.97
C ASN A 304 16.43 -7.38 -3.45
N LEU A 305 16.71 -8.62 -3.05
CA LEU A 305 15.87 -9.78 -3.32
C LEU A 305 15.86 -10.67 -2.08
N ILE A 306 14.69 -10.84 -1.47
CA ILE A 306 14.50 -11.73 -0.32
C ILE A 306 13.51 -12.83 -0.68
N GLY A 307 13.85 -14.05 -0.24
CA GLY A 307 13.03 -15.24 -0.39
C GLY A 307 13.33 -16.04 -1.66
N PRO A 308 12.75 -17.25 -1.79
CA PRO A 308 12.90 -18.09 -2.97
C PRO A 308 12.01 -17.56 -4.09
N VAL A 309 12.52 -16.58 -4.82
CA VAL A 309 11.85 -15.94 -5.97
C VAL A 309 12.59 -16.26 -7.26
N ALA A 310 11.85 -16.74 -8.25
CA ALA A 310 12.43 -17.14 -9.52
C ALA A 310 12.89 -15.91 -10.34
N PRO A 311 14.00 -15.99 -11.10
CA PRO A 311 14.51 -14.87 -11.90
C PRO A 311 13.48 -14.26 -12.87
N LEU A 312 12.60 -15.10 -13.44
CA LEU A 312 11.52 -14.62 -14.32
C LEU A 312 10.59 -13.59 -13.64
N TRP A 313 10.42 -13.69 -12.32
CA TRP A 313 9.60 -12.74 -11.58
C TRP A 313 10.19 -11.33 -11.59
N THR A 314 11.49 -11.21 -11.34
CA THR A 314 12.16 -9.90 -11.34
C THR A 314 12.10 -9.26 -12.72
N ASP A 315 12.24 -10.06 -13.78
CA ASP A 315 12.14 -9.58 -15.17
C ASP A 315 10.74 -9.03 -15.49
N ILE A 316 9.69 -9.71 -15.05
CA ILE A 316 8.29 -9.25 -15.24
C ILE A 316 8.07 -7.92 -14.54
N VAL A 317 8.50 -7.78 -13.28
CA VAL A 317 8.31 -6.54 -12.51
C VAL A 317 9.13 -5.40 -13.11
N MET A 318 10.39 -5.64 -13.49
CA MET A 318 11.25 -4.64 -14.13
C MET A 318 10.68 -4.18 -15.48
N LYS A 319 10.21 -5.12 -16.31
CA LYS A 319 9.54 -4.80 -17.58
C LYS A 319 8.27 -3.97 -17.37
N ALA A 320 7.50 -4.30 -16.33
CA ALA A 320 6.32 -3.52 -15.99
C ALA A 320 6.66 -2.08 -15.57
N ILE A 321 7.73 -1.90 -14.79
CA ILE A 321 8.24 -0.58 -14.40
C ILE A 321 8.69 0.22 -15.64
N ALA A 322 9.40 -0.42 -16.59
CA ALA A 322 9.86 0.22 -17.84
C ALA A 322 8.72 0.76 -18.72
N GLN A 323 7.52 0.20 -18.59
CA GLN A 323 6.34 0.59 -19.36
C GLN A 323 5.48 1.63 -18.65
N ARG A 324 5.83 2.03 -17.42
CA ARG A 324 5.06 3.05 -16.70
C ARG A 324 5.13 4.40 -17.41
N ARG A 325 4.06 5.17 -17.26
CA ARG A 325 4.00 6.57 -17.71
C ARG A 325 3.50 7.45 -16.58
N TYR A 326 4.24 8.50 -16.33
CA TYR A 326 3.92 9.56 -15.37
C TYR A 326 3.56 10.84 -16.13
N ALA A 327 2.83 11.74 -15.48
CA ALA A 327 2.66 13.09 -16.00
C ALA A 327 4.03 13.79 -16.05
N PRO A 328 4.30 14.65 -17.05
CA PRO A 328 5.57 15.37 -17.15
C PRO A 328 5.81 16.21 -15.91
N MET A 329 7.08 16.36 -15.55
CA MET A 329 7.51 17.11 -14.37
C MET A 329 8.44 18.24 -14.73
N ALA A 330 8.40 19.32 -13.95
CA ALA A 330 9.29 20.46 -14.13
C ALA A 330 10.75 20.16 -13.72
N ASN A 331 10.99 19.08 -12.97
CA ASN A 331 12.32 18.70 -12.52
C ASN A 331 13.15 18.15 -13.69
N ALA A 332 14.21 18.87 -14.06
CA ALA A 332 15.08 18.53 -15.19
C ALA A 332 15.92 17.26 -14.96
N ASP A 333 16.24 16.92 -13.71
CA ASP A 333 17.07 15.75 -13.36
C ASP A 333 16.26 14.46 -13.21
N GLY A 334 14.93 14.56 -13.35
CA GLY A 334 14.00 13.50 -13.03
C GLY A 334 13.95 13.17 -11.53
N GLN A 335 13.22 12.13 -11.17
CA GLN A 335 13.02 11.72 -9.78
C GLN A 335 13.39 10.25 -9.58
N LEU A 336 14.35 10.00 -8.69
CA LEU A 336 14.69 8.65 -8.26
C LEU A 336 13.58 8.06 -7.40
N ARG A 337 13.30 6.78 -7.59
CA ARG A 337 12.30 6.00 -6.87
C ARG A 337 12.88 4.69 -6.41
N LEU A 338 12.42 4.22 -5.25
CA LEU A 338 12.64 2.86 -4.77
C LEU A 338 11.29 2.23 -4.46
N GLU A 339 11.05 1.04 -5.00
CA GLU A 339 9.78 0.33 -4.84
C GLU A 339 10.02 -1.10 -4.39
N ARG A 340 9.32 -1.53 -3.35
CA ARG A 340 9.23 -2.91 -2.93
C ARG A 340 8.00 -3.57 -3.54
N THR A 341 8.20 -4.67 -4.24
CA THR A 341 7.13 -5.56 -4.67
C THR A 341 7.20 -6.85 -3.85
N SER A 342 6.13 -7.18 -3.12
CA SER A 342 6.06 -8.33 -2.20
C SER A 342 4.95 -9.30 -2.58
N PHE A 343 5.20 -10.59 -2.38
CA PHE A 343 4.14 -11.60 -2.35
C PHE A 343 3.49 -11.64 -0.97
N VAL A 344 2.18 -11.50 -0.94
CA VAL A 344 1.33 -11.77 0.22
C VAL A 344 0.81 -13.19 0.11
N SER A 345 1.18 -14.02 1.07
CA SER A 345 0.65 -15.38 1.21
C SER A 345 -0.67 -15.33 1.98
N ASP A 346 -1.76 -15.77 1.34
CA ASP A 346 -2.98 -16.09 2.06
C ASP A 346 -2.80 -17.38 2.86
N VAL A 347 -2.33 -17.23 4.10
CA VAL A 347 -2.31 -18.33 5.05
C VAL A 347 -3.73 -18.54 5.54
N ILE A 348 -4.50 -19.34 4.79
CA ILE A 348 -5.66 -20.05 5.34
C ILE A 348 -5.09 -21.04 6.36
N GLY A 349 -4.81 -20.56 7.56
CA GLY A 349 -4.51 -21.40 8.70
C GLY A 349 -5.74 -22.25 8.96
N GLY A 350 -5.66 -23.53 8.65
CA GLY A 350 -6.68 -24.49 9.02
C GLY A 350 -6.92 -24.38 10.51
N THR A 351 -8.06 -23.82 10.90
CA THR A 351 -8.70 -24.22 12.14
C THR A 351 -9.13 -25.66 11.93
N SER A 352 -8.28 -26.62 12.33
CA SER A 352 -8.82 -27.92 12.73
C SER A 352 -9.75 -27.64 13.92
N PRO A 353 -11.05 -27.97 13.84
CA PRO A 353 -11.89 -28.01 15.01
C PRO A 353 -11.49 -29.25 15.82
N GLY A 354 -11.05 -29.06 17.06
CA GLY A 354 -10.89 -30.13 18.03
C GLY A 354 -9.42 -30.48 18.33
N GLY A 355 -8.99 -30.16 19.55
CA GLY A 355 -7.69 -30.60 20.06
C GLY A 355 -7.26 -29.89 21.35
N GLY A 356 -7.95 -30.21 22.45
CA GLY A 356 -7.54 -29.88 23.83
C GLY A 356 -8.61 -29.05 24.58
N GLY A 357 -9.31 -29.52 25.61
CA GLY A 357 -9.21 -30.77 26.38
C GLY A 357 -9.55 -30.48 27.85
N GLY A 358 -10.61 -31.11 28.37
CA GLY A 358 -10.98 -31.24 29.79
C GLY A 358 -11.72 -30.04 30.40
N ILE A 359 -12.74 -30.17 31.27
CA ILE A 359 -13.08 -31.26 32.21
C ILE A 359 -14.56 -31.12 32.67
N ASN A 360 -15.25 -32.27 32.81
CA ASN A 360 -16.45 -32.58 33.63
C ASN A 360 -17.82 -31.91 33.33
N ALA A 361 -18.99 -32.54 33.47
CA ALA A 361 -19.43 -33.92 33.66
C ALA A 361 -20.98 -33.94 33.64
N LEU A 362 -21.56 -35.04 33.12
CA LEU A 362 -22.85 -35.66 33.46
C LEU A 362 -24.20 -35.01 33.05
N GLY A 363 -25.02 -35.82 32.36
CA GLY A 363 -26.47 -35.62 32.27
C GLY A 363 -27.12 -36.20 31.00
N SER A 364 -27.39 -37.50 31.01
CA SER A 364 -28.11 -38.28 30.00
C SER A 364 -29.57 -37.84 29.78
N ASN A 365 -30.06 -37.87 28.54
CA ASN A 365 -31.12 -38.81 28.11
C ASN A 365 -31.46 -38.72 26.62
N SER A 366 -31.84 -39.90 26.13
CA SER A 366 -32.31 -40.34 24.82
C SER A 366 -33.54 -39.60 24.27
N ASP A 367 -33.64 -39.45 22.94
CA ASP A 367 -34.66 -40.13 22.12
C ASP A 367 -34.69 -39.78 20.62
N SER A 368 -34.92 -40.83 19.82
CA SER A 368 -35.77 -40.89 18.60
C SER A 368 -35.30 -40.34 17.23
N MET A 369 -34.97 -41.32 16.37
CA MET A 369 -35.49 -41.61 15.02
C MET A 369 -35.45 -40.62 13.84
N MET A 370 -34.78 -41.11 12.77
CA MET A 370 -35.19 -41.14 11.35
C MET A 370 -35.82 -39.89 10.71
N ARG A 371 -35.14 -39.31 9.72
CA ARG A 371 -35.49 -39.45 8.29
C ARG A 371 -34.58 -38.65 7.35
N ALA A 372 -34.51 -39.20 6.13
CA ALA A 372 -34.31 -38.57 4.83
C ALA A 372 -32.91 -38.07 4.46
N ALA A 373 -32.36 -38.79 3.48
CA ALA A 373 -31.27 -38.39 2.62
C ALA A 373 -31.67 -37.17 1.79
N ASP A 374 -30.91 -36.09 1.91
CA ASP A 374 -30.81 -35.06 0.89
C ASP A 374 -29.35 -34.92 0.48
N SER A 375 -29.15 -35.07 -0.83
CA SER A 375 -27.88 -35.00 -1.54
C SER A 375 -27.44 -33.54 -1.57
N ALA A 376 -26.64 -33.15 -0.58
CA ALA A 376 -25.93 -31.88 -0.60
C ALA A 376 -24.95 -31.86 -1.79
N PRO A 377 -24.91 -30.80 -2.62
CA PRO A 377 -23.86 -30.67 -3.61
C PRO A 377 -22.53 -30.55 -2.86
N SER A 378 -21.60 -31.45 -3.18
CA SER A 378 -20.22 -31.41 -2.73
C SER A 378 -19.69 -29.99 -2.76
N ARG A 379 -19.54 -29.37 -1.59
CA ARG A 379 -18.70 -28.17 -1.42
C ARG A 379 -17.28 -28.59 -1.77
N MET A 380 -16.88 -28.36 -3.02
CA MET A 380 -15.48 -28.37 -3.39
C MET A 380 -14.75 -27.40 -2.44
N PRO A 381 -13.75 -27.85 -1.67
CA PRO A 381 -12.90 -26.91 -0.98
C PRO A 381 -12.02 -26.26 -2.04
N HIS A 382 -12.41 -25.09 -2.55
CA HIS A 382 -11.48 -24.20 -3.24
C HIS A 382 -10.44 -23.72 -2.23
N ARG A 383 -9.42 -24.55 -1.99
CA ARG A 383 -8.17 -24.18 -1.33
C ARG A 383 -7.18 -23.74 -2.39
N SER A 384 -7.46 -22.62 -3.05
CA SER A 384 -6.38 -21.82 -3.62
C SER A 384 -6.03 -20.77 -2.57
N ALA A 385 -4.84 -20.88 -1.98
CA ALA A 385 -4.27 -19.72 -1.30
C ALA A 385 -4.14 -18.62 -2.37
N GLN A 386 -5.01 -17.61 -2.34
CA GLN A 386 -4.89 -16.48 -3.24
C GLN A 386 -3.59 -15.76 -2.85
N ARG A 387 -2.64 -15.69 -3.78
CA ARG A 387 -1.44 -14.87 -3.57
C ARG A 387 -1.74 -13.50 -4.14
N ARG A 388 -1.49 -12.46 -3.38
CA ARG A 388 -1.67 -11.08 -3.84
C ARG A 388 -0.32 -10.39 -3.93
N LEU A 389 -0.16 -9.54 -4.93
CA LEU A 389 0.99 -8.64 -5.04
C LEU A 389 0.72 -7.40 -4.21
N GLU A 390 1.66 -7.00 -3.36
CA GLU A 390 1.67 -5.68 -2.74
C GLU A 390 2.88 -4.88 -3.19
N ILE A 391 2.62 -3.63 -3.57
CA ILE A 391 3.62 -2.67 -4.03
C ILE A 391 3.73 -1.57 -2.98
N MET A 392 4.94 -1.26 -2.56
CA MET A 392 5.24 -0.25 -1.56
C MET A 392 6.31 0.70 -2.08
N ASP A 393 6.03 1.99 -2.06
CA ASP A 393 7.03 3.02 -2.28
C ASP A 393 7.94 3.11 -1.04
N LEU A 394 9.23 2.80 -1.23
CA LEU A 394 10.28 2.91 -0.23
C LEU A 394 11.17 4.13 -0.46
N THR A 395 10.86 4.98 -1.45
CA THR A 395 11.65 6.17 -1.76
C THR A 395 11.82 6.97 -0.48
N PRO A 396 13.06 7.15 0.02
CA PRO A 396 13.29 7.99 1.17
C PRO A 396 12.72 9.37 0.84
N LYS A 397 11.93 9.94 1.77
CA LYS A 397 11.71 11.38 1.69
C LYS A 397 13.08 11.99 1.95
N LEU A 398 13.79 12.37 0.89
CA LEU A 398 14.94 13.27 1.00
C LEU A 398 14.44 14.43 1.85
N LYS A 399 14.90 14.49 3.12
CA LYS A 399 14.81 15.73 3.88
C LYS A 399 15.62 16.73 3.05
N PRO A 400 15.03 17.83 2.54
CA PRO A 400 15.87 18.98 2.28
C PRO A 400 16.50 19.34 3.64
N ASP A 401 17.80 19.56 3.63
CA ASP A 401 18.71 19.75 4.76
C ASP A 401 18.07 20.24 6.09
N ALA A 402 18.30 19.44 7.15
CA ALA A 402 18.41 19.75 8.59
C ALA A 402 17.50 20.82 9.29
N ASP A 403 16.49 20.32 10.04
CA ASP A 403 16.12 20.49 11.49
C ASP A 403 16.41 21.80 12.29
N PRO A 404 15.81 22.05 13.49
CA PRO A 404 14.69 21.40 14.20
C PRO A 404 13.60 22.39 14.71
N GLU A 405 12.34 21.96 14.90
CA GLU A 405 11.49 22.55 15.96
C GLU A 405 10.41 21.54 16.40
N ILE A 406 10.80 20.68 17.33
CA ILE A 406 9.88 20.16 18.34
C ILE A 406 9.83 21.26 19.39
N PRO A 407 8.68 21.93 19.64
CA PRO A 407 8.63 22.87 20.73
C PRO A 407 8.91 22.13 22.05
N PRO A 408 9.71 22.72 22.95
CA PRO A 408 10.04 22.10 24.23
C PRO A 408 8.75 21.86 25.02
N ALA A 409 8.79 20.82 25.83
CA ALA A 409 7.88 20.66 26.96
C ALA A 409 7.92 21.95 27.80
N ALA A 410 6.92 22.81 27.62
CA ALA A 410 6.66 23.89 28.55
C ALA A 410 5.87 23.29 29.72
N SER A 411 6.58 23.19 30.83
CA SER A 411 6.06 23.13 32.20
C SER A 411 4.77 23.91 32.36
N MET A 412 3.78 23.30 32.99
CA MET A 412 2.87 24.05 33.86
C MET A 412 2.69 23.27 35.16
N ASN A 413 2.97 23.99 36.24
CA ASN A 413 2.50 23.72 37.60
C ASN A 413 0.98 23.48 37.63
#